data_AF-E1ZRN4-F1
#
_entry.id   AF-E1ZRN4-F1
#
_cell.length_a   1.000
_cell.length_b   1.000
_cell.length_c   1.000
_cell.angle_alpha   90.00
_cell.angle_beta   90.00
_cell.angle_gamma   90.00
#
_symmetry.space_group_name_H-M   'P 1'
#
loop_
_entity.id
_entity.type
_entity.pdbx_description
1 polymer ?
#
loop_
_entity_poly.entity_id
_entity_poly.type
_entity_poly.pdbx_seq_one_letter_code
_entity_poly.pdbx_strand_id
1 'polypeptide(L)'
;MGSSGKSKRTGSKSRGTRLHKRGRVAKFTARHVDQVWEDVRKEGGVHDGAVGPLGTTDRVELDEDLPARGQHFCIACSRYFITQAALRTHERSKPHRRRVKELLGARPHNQGDAEWAAGVGAPDNGQRGSGAATMASD
;
A
#
# COMPACT_ATOMS: atom_id res chain seq x y z
N MET A 1 -57.09 24.14 25.87
CA MET A 1 -57.13 22.79 25.28
C MET A 1 -56.60 22.92 23.85
N GLY A 2 -55.49 22.36 23.37
CA GLY A 2 -54.39 21.58 23.94
C GLY A 2 -53.18 21.75 22.99
N SER A 3 -51.97 21.88 23.53
CA SER A 3 -50.74 22.04 22.76
C SER A 3 -50.28 20.67 22.25
N SER A 4 -50.49 20.37 20.97
CA SER A 4 -50.11 19.09 20.36
C SER A 4 -48.68 19.12 19.82
N GLY A 5 -47.74 18.67 20.67
CA GLY A 5 -46.70 17.72 20.29
C GLY A 5 -45.52 18.22 19.45
N LYS A 6 -44.53 18.84 20.09
CA LYS A 6 -43.16 18.89 19.53
C LYS A 6 -42.62 17.46 19.45
N SER A 7 -42.50 16.93 18.24
CA SER A 7 -41.77 15.68 17.96
C SER A 7 -40.39 15.75 18.59
N LYS A 8 -40.10 14.84 19.54
CA LYS A 8 -38.77 14.68 20.12
C LYS A 8 -37.85 14.24 18.98
N ARG A 9 -36.99 15.15 18.49
CA ARG A 9 -35.88 14.81 17.61
C ARG A 9 -35.02 13.76 18.32
N THR A 10 -35.20 12.48 17.99
CA THR A 10 -34.36 11.38 18.47
C THR A 10 -32.94 11.72 18.06
N GLY A 11 -32.06 11.93 19.05
CA GLY A 11 -30.81 12.67 18.93
C GLY A 11 -30.05 12.39 17.63
N SER A 12 -29.99 13.39 16.75
CA SER A 12 -29.05 13.40 15.64
C SER A 12 -27.66 13.53 16.23
N LYS A 13 -27.06 12.40 16.64
CA LYS A 13 -25.63 12.36 16.99
C LYS A 13 -24.89 12.84 15.75
N SER A 14 -24.45 14.10 15.75
CA SER A 14 -23.66 14.65 14.68
C SER A 14 -22.48 13.70 14.50
N ARG A 15 -22.32 13.14 13.30
CA ARG A 15 -21.26 12.16 13.03
C ARG A 15 -19.85 12.81 13.08
N GLY A 16 -19.73 14.06 13.57
CA GLY A 16 -18.56 14.91 13.42
C GLY A 16 -17.28 14.40 14.07
N THR A 17 -17.36 13.55 15.11
CA THR A 17 -16.17 13.12 15.86
C THR A 17 -15.83 11.63 15.74
N ARG A 18 -16.63 10.79 15.06
CA ARG A 18 -16.26 9.37 14.83
C ARG A 18 -15.66 9.11 13.45
N LEU A 19 -15.76 10.07 12.53
CA LEU A 19 -15.13 9.97 11.21
C LEU A 19 -13.60 10.16 11.25
N HIS A 20 -13.05 10.95 12.19
CA HIS A 20 -11.61 11.25 12.17
C HIS A 20 -10.73 10.05 12.56
N LYS A 21 -11.09 9.27 13.59
CA LYS A 21 -10.29 8.11 14.01
C LYS A 21 -10.42 6.96 13.02
N ARG A 22 -11.64 6.58 12.66
CA ARG A 22 -11.89 5.51 11.68
C ARG A 22 -11.26 5.80 10.32
N GLY A 23 -11.39 7.03 9.83
CA GLY A 23 -10.77 7.44 8.57
C GLY A 23 -9.24 7.49 8.63
N ARG A 24 -8.65 7.87 9.77
CA ARG A 24 -7.19 7.84 9.97
C ARG A 24 -6.66 6.40 10.01
N VAL A 25 -7.33 5.53 10.76
CA VAL A 25 -6.98 4.11 10.84
C VAL A 25 -7.07 3.46 9.46
N ALA A 26 -8.16 3.67 8.72
CA ALA A 26 -8.31 3.11 7.37
C ALA A 26 -7.19 3.55 6.40
N LYS A 27 -6.66 4.76 6.54
CA LYS A 27 -5.51 5.23 5.76
C LYS A 27 -4.20 4.60 6.21
N PHE A 28 -4.04 4.37 7.51
CA PHE A 28 -2.85 3.79 8.11
C PHE A 28 -2.74 2.27 7.88
N THR A 29 -3.87 1.57 7.86
CA THR A 29 -3.91 0.12 7.59
C THR A 29 -3.87 -0.20 6.10
N ALA A 30 -4.02 0.82 5.23
CA ALA A 30 -3.85 0.63 3.80
C ALA A 30 -2.36 0.48 3.46
N ARG A 31 -2.06 -0.12 2.30
CA ARG A 31 -0.68 -0.21 1.83
C ARG A 31 -0.12 1.19 1.60
N HIS A 32 1.00 1.46 2.27
CA HIS A 32 1.64 2.76 2.26
C HIS A 32 2.50 2.98 1.00
N VAL A 33 2.95 4.22 0.82
CA VAL A 33 3.63 4.69 -0.41
C VAL A 33 4.97 4.00 -0.60
N ASP A 34 5.71 3.83 0.49
CA ASP A 34 6.99 3.12 0.57
C ASP A 34 6.89 1.67 0.11
N GLN A 35 5.88 0.94 0.59
CA GLN A 35 5.65 -0.45 0.18
C GLN A 35 5.36 -0.55 -1.32
N VAL A 36 4.45 0.30 -1.83
CA VAL A 36 4.04 0.29 -3.25
C VAL A 36 5.15 0.82 -4.17
N TRP A 37 6.04 1.69 -3.68
CA TRP A 37 7.11 2.29 -4.48
C TRP A 37 8.12 1.25 -4.96
N GLU A 38 8.46 0.29 -4.10
CA GLU A 38 9.32 -0.86 -4.44
C GLU A 38 8.61 -1.77 -5.46
N ASP A 39 7.34 -2.04 -5.22
CA ASP A 39 6.53 -2.97 -6.02
C ASP A 39 6.32 -2.51 -7.46
N VAL A 40 6.20 -1.20 -7.69
CA VAL A 40 6.10 -0.62 -9.05
C VAL A 40 7.40 -0.74 -9.84
N ARG A 41 8.55 -0.88 -9.15
CA ARG A 41 9.89 -0.90 -9.75
C ARG A 41 10.48 -2.29 -9.91
N LYS A 42 9.92 -3.31 -9.26
CA LYS A 42 10.36 -4.70 -9.46
C LYS A 42 10.07 -5.12 -10.89
N GLU A 43 11.12 -5.51 -11.61
CA GLU A 43 11.00 -6.09 -12.95
C GLU A 43 10.58 -7.56 -12.83
N GLY A 44 9.30 -7.79 -13.07
CA GLY A 44 8.63 -9.08 -12.90
C GLY A 44 7.16 -8.76 -12.71
N GLY A 45 6.36 -8.94 -13.76
CA GLY A 45 4.98 -8.53 -13.75
C GLY A 45 4.27 -9.12 -12.54
N VAL A 46 3.46 -8.29 -11.87
CA VAL A 46 2.51 -8.70 -10.82
C VAL A 46 1.54 -9.80 -11.32
N HIS A 47 1.56 -10.08 -12.62
CA HIS A 47 0.76 -11.09 -13.29
C HIS A 47 1.58 -12.21 -13.96
N ASP A 48 2.91 -12.26 -13.80
CA ASP A 48 3.79 -13.25 -14.46
C ASP A 48 4.07 -14.48 -13.58
N GLY A 49 3.21 -14.73 -12.58
CA GLY A 49 3.08 -16.03 -11.92
C GLY A 49 4.20 -16.45 -10.95
N ALA A 50 5.14 -15.58 -10.60
CA ALA A 50 6.25 -15.94 -9.71
C ALA A 50 6.31 -15.14 -8.40
N VAL A 51 6.18 -13.81 -8.43
CA VAL A 51 6.24 -12.99 -7.21
C VAL A 51 5.39 -11.74 -7.39
N GLY A 52 4.11 -11.83 -7.00
CA GLY A 52 3.28 -10.64 -6.86
C GLY A 52 3.79 -9.82 -5.67
N PRO A 53 3.73 -8.48 -5.71
CA PRO A 53 4.09 -7.63 -4.58
C PRO A 53 3.20 -7.91 -3.37
N LEU A 54 3.68 -8.80 -2.51
CA LEU A 54 3.20 -9.21 -1.18
C LEU A 54 1.84 -8.64 -0.78
N GLY A 55 0.80 -9.40 -1.08
CA GLY A 55 -0.55 -9.14 -0.60
C GLY A 55 -1.64 -9.83 -1.39
N THR A 56 -1.37 -10.45 -2.55
CA THR A 56 -2.33 -11.34 -3.23
C THR A 56 -1.68 -12.06 -4.41
N THR A 57 -1.80 -13.40 -4.35
CA THR A 57 -1.70 -14.37 -5.45
C THR A 57 -0.35 -14.51 -6.16
N ASP A 58 0.59 -15.21 -5.52
CA ASP A 58 1.73 -15.90 -6.18
C ASP A 58 1.29 -17.12 -7.02
N ARG A 59 -0.01 -17.42 -7.02
CA ARG A 59 -0.71 -18.15 -8.06
C ARG A 59 -1.98 -17.41 -8.37
N VAL A 60 -2.27 -17.15 -9.65
CA VAL A 60 -3.63 -16.83 -10.13
C VAL A 60 -4.52 -18.08 -9.99
N GLU A 61 -4.52 -18.71 -8.81
CA GLU A 61 -5.66 -19.47 -8.35
C GLU A 61 -6.75 -18.42 -8.15
N LEU A 62 -7.87 -18.60 -8.85
CA LEU A 62 -8.99 -17.67 -8.85
C LEU A 62 -9.55 -17.50 -7.43
N ASP A 63 -8.98 -16.55 -6.68
CA ASP A 63 -9.33 -16.30 -5.28
C ASP A 63 -10.80 -15.82 -5.18
N GLU A 64 -11.66 -16.67 -4.63
CA GLU A 64 -13.10 -16.40 -4.58
C GLU A 64 -13.46 -15.23 -3.65
N ASP A 65 -12.57 -14.88 -2.71
CA ASP A 65 -12.78 -13.81 -1.74
C ASP A 65 -12.47 -12.43 -2.33
N LEU A 66 -11.79 -12.37 -3.48
CA LEU A 66 -11.44 -11.12 -4.15
C LEU A 66 -12.44 -10.73 -5.23
N PRO A 67 -12.66 -9.40 -5.44
CA PRO A 67 -13.41 -8.91 -6.57
C PRO A 67 -12.84 -9.45 -7.89
N ALA A 68 -13.72 -9.96 -8.76
CA ALA A 68 -13.34 -10.56 -10.04
C ALA A 68 -12.24 -11.62 -9.93
N ARG A 69 -12.18 -12.36 -8.83
CA ARG A 69 -11.18 -13.41 -8.61
C ARG A 69 -9.73 -12.90 -8.76
N GLY A 70 -9.49 -11.66 -8.34
CA GLY A 70 -8.17 -11.01 -8.41
C GLY A 70 -7.74 -10.54 -9.80
N GLN A 71 -8.56 -10.67 -10.84
CA GLN A 71 -8.15 -10.44 -12.24
C GLN A 71 -7.89 -8.97 -12.61
N HIS A 72 -8.52 -8.02 -11.92
CA HIS A 72 -8.43 -6.60 -12.26
C HIS A 72 -7.84 -5.81 -11.11
N PHE A 73 -6.51 -5.68 -11.09
CA PHE A 73 -5.76 -5.04 -10.02
C PHE A 73 -5.03 -3.79 -10.49
N CYS A 74 -5.04 -2.74 -9.66
CA CYS A 74 -4.18 -1.58 -9.85
C CYS A 74 -3.06 -1.57 -8.81
N ILE A 75 -1.82 -1.71 -9.26
CA ILE A 75 -0.62 -1.74 -8.40
C ILE A 75 -0.44 -0.40 -7.66
N ALA A 76 -0.49 0.72 -8.37
CA ALA A 76 -0.26 2.06 -7.81
C ALA A 76 -1.24 2.42 -6.68
N CYS A 77 -2.47 1.91 -6.74
CA CYS A 77 -3.53 2.18 -5.76
C CYS A 77 -3.85 0.97 -4.87
N SER A 78 -3.13 -0.14 -5.03
CA SER A 78 -3.32 -1.40 -4.30
C SER A 78 -4.80 -1.79 -4.14
N ARG A 79 -5.55 -1.80 -5.25
CA ARG A 79 -7.00 -2.00 -5.21
C ARG A 79 -7.49 -2.91 -6.35
N TYR A 80 -8.43 -3.79 -5.98
CA TYR A 80 -9.14 -4.68 -6.89
C TYR A 80 -10.43 -4.04 -7.45
N PHE A 81 -10.75 -4.41 -8.69
CA PHE A 81 -11.93 -3.97 -9.42
C PHE A 81 -12.72 -5.19 -9.94
N ILE A 82 -14.03 -5.00 -10.14
CA ILE A 82 -14.92 -6.07 -10.58
C ILE A 82 -14.85 -6.29 -12.09
N THR A 83 -14.53 -5.24 -12.86
CA THR A 83 -14.48 -5.31 -14.33
C THR A 83 -13.27 -4.57 -14.89
N GLN A 84 -12.81 -4.98 -16.07
CA GLN A 84 -11.73 -4.28 -16.78
C GLN A 84 -12.11 -2.83 -17.11
N ALA A 85 -13.38 -2.56 -17.41
CA ALA A 85 -13.85 -1.19 -17.67
C ALA A 85 -13.73 -0.31 -16.41
N ALA A 86 -14.00 -0.85 -15.23
CA ALA A 86 -13.81 -0.12 -13.96
C ALA A 86 -12.33 0.18 -13.70
N LEU A 87 -11.42 -0.73 -14.02
CA LEU A 87 -9.98 -0.49 -13.94
C LEU A 87 -9.54 0.64 -14.88
N ARG A 88 -9.96 0.59 -16.16
CA ARG A 88 -9.61 1.63 -17.15
C ARG A 88 -10.13 3.01 -16.77
N THR A 89 -11.35 3.09 -16.23
CA THR A 89 -11.90 4.37 -15.73
C THR A 89 -11.17 4.87 -14.50
N HIS A 90 -10.74 3.96 -13.61
CA HIS A 90 -9.91 4.29 -12.46
C HIS A 90 -8.54 4.86 -12.88
N GLU A 91 -7.85 4.26 -13.85
CA GLU A 91 -6.56 4.74 -14.36
C GLU A 91 -6.65 6.16 -14.92
N ARG A 92 -7.79 6.49 -15.55
CA ARG A 92 -8.10 7.83 -16.07
C ARG A 92 -8.59 8.81 -15.00
N SER A 93 -8.66 8.42 -13.74
CA SER A 93 -9.10 9.31 -12.67
C SER A 93 -7.96 10.21 -12.19
N LYS A 94 -8.29 11.42 -11.73
CA LYS A 94 -7.33 12.35 -11.10
C LYS A 94 -6.58 11.74 -9.90
N PRO A 95 -7.22 11.01 -8.96
CA PRO A 95 -6.50 10.46 -7.81
C PRO A 95 -5.45 9.42 -8.23
N HIS A 96 -5.76 8.57 -9.21
CA HIS A 96 -4.79 7.61 -9.73
C HIS A 96 -3.57 8.30 -10.34
N ARG A 97 -3.78 9.29 -11.23
CA ARG A 97 -2.67 10.05 -11.83
C ARG A 97 -1.79 10.75 -10.80
N ARG A 98 -2.40 11.30 -9.74
CA ARG A 98 -1.64 11.92 -8.64
C ARG A 98 -0.77 10.88 -7.93
N ARG A 99 -1.32 9.69 -7.69
CA ARG A 99 -0.62 8.59 -7.03
C ARG A 99 0.54 8.06 -7.87
N VAL A 100 0.34 7.89 -9.17
CA VAL A 100 1.41 7.50 -10.11
C VAL A 100 2.52 8.53 -10.12
N LYS A 101 2.20 9.83 -10.17
CA LYS A 101 3.22 10.88 -10.12
C LYS A 101 4.02 10.87 -8.81
N GLU A 102 3.37 10.58 -7.68
CA GLU A 102 4.03 10.41 -6.38
C GLU A 102 4.97 9.21 -6.38
N LEU A 103 4.52 8.05 -6.88
CA LEU A 103 5.30 6.81 -6.91
C LEU A 103 6.49 6.87 -7.90
N LEU A 104 6.34 7.59 -9.02
CA LEU A 104 7.42 7.81 -9.99
C LEU A 104 8.38 8.94 -9.57
N GLY A 105 8.05 9.67 -8.50
CA GLY A 105 8.89 10.74 -7.96
C GLY A 105 10.08 10.23 -7.15
N ALA A 106 10.53 11.08 -6.22
CA ALA A 106 11.61 10.76 -5.29
C ALA A 106 11.29 9.52 -4.43
N ARG A 107 12.35 8.86 -3.93
CA ARG A 107 12.20 7.74 -3.00
C ARG A 107 11.41 8.20 -1.76
N PRO A 108 10.36 7.45 -1.34
CA PRO A 108 9.63 7.76 -0.12
C PRO A 108 10.55 7.58 1.09
N HIS A 109 10.26 8.36 2.13
CA HIS A 109 10.99 8.30 3.39
C HIS A 109 10.96 6.89 3.97
N ASN A 110 12.13 6.34 4.28
CA ASN A 110 12.27 5.03 4.92
C ASN A 110 12.87 5.15 6.34
N GLN A 111 12.97 4.01 7.03
CA GLN A 111 13.53 3.96 8.38
C GLN A 111 15.01 4.40 8.43
N GLY A 112 15.80 4.05 7.42
CA GLY A 112 17.22 4.45 7.34
C GLY A 112 17.40 5.97 7.18
N ASP A 113 16.52 6.63 6.44
CA ASP A 113 16.53 8.09 6.31
C ASP A 113 16.26 8.76 7.68
N ALA A 114 15.38 8.17 8.51
CA ALA A 114 15.11 8.65 9.86
C ALA A 114 16.29 8.44 10.82
N GLU A 115 16.91 7.27 10.77
CA GLU A 115 18.06 6.92 11.60
C GLU A 115 19.26 7.82 11.27
N TRP A 116 19.53 8.04 9.98
CA TRP A 116 20.58 8.95 9.53
C TRP A 116 20.34 10.38 10.01
N ALA A 117 19.10 10.88 9.90
CA ALA A 117 18.72 12.20 10.42
C ALA A 117 18.84 12.30 11.96
N ALA A 118 18.64 11.19 12.67
CA ALA A 118 18.82 11.10 14.12
C ALA A 118 20.30 10.93 14.54
N GLY A 119 21.24 10.90 13.60
CA GLY A 119 22.67 10.68 13.87
C GLY A 119 23.03 9.22 14.17
N VAL A 120 22.12 8.29 13.92
CA VAL A 120 22.34 6.85 14.02
C VAL A 120 22.79 6.36 12.65
N GLY A 121 24.10 6.13 12.49
CA GLY A 121 24.66 5.55 11.27
C GLY A 121 24.31 4.06 11.15
N ALA A 122 24.43 3.52 9.94
CA ALA A 122 24.40 2.07 9.76
C ALA A 122 25.45 1.43 10.69
N PRO A 123 25.12 0.32 11.37
CA PRO A 123 26.09 -0.34 12.22
C PRO A 123 27.30 -0.71 11.37
N ASP A 124 28.42 -0.03 11.62
CA ASP A 124 29.73 -0.36 11.07
C ASP A 124 30.21 -1.65 11.75
N ASN A 125 29.51 -2.74 11.44
CA ASN A 125 30.02 -4.08 11.64
C ASN A 125 31.11 -4.22 10.59
N GLY A 126 32.29 -3.64 10.88
CA GLY A 126 33.43 -3.52 9.97
C GLY A 126 33.71 -4.81 9.21
N GLN A 127 34.38 -4.70 8.05
CA GLN A 127 34.61 -5.79 7.09
C GLN A 127 34.67 -7.15 7.79
N ARG A 128 33.60 -7.96 7.66
CA ARG A 128 33.56 -9.30 8.23
C ARG A 128 34.79 -10.02 7.66
N GLY A 129 35.79 -10.24 8.51
CA GLY A 129 37.10 -10.71 8.06
C GLY A 129 36.93 -11.90 7.14
N SER A 130 37.43 -11.78 5.91
CA SER A 130 37.51 -12.86 4.95
C SER A 130 38.48 -13.91 5.49
N GLY A 131 37.99 -14.79 6.36
CA GLY A 131 38.67 -16.02 6.72
C GLY A 131 38.35 -17.13 5.72
N ALA A 132 39.40 -17.76 5.18
CA ALA A 132 39.45 -18.90 4.23
C ALA A 132 39.20 -18.55 2.75
N ALA A 133 40.02 -18.95 1.78
CA ALA A 133 40.89 -20.12 1.73
C ALA A 133 42.25 -19.83 1.05
N THR A 134 43.32 -20.08 1.78
CA THR A 134 44.57 -20.61 1.26
C THR A 134 44.27 -21.97 0.63
N MET A 135 44.47 -22.14 -0.67
CA MET A 135 44.89 -23.42 -1.25
C MET A 135 45.94 -23.14 -2.32
N ALA A 136 47.19 -23.28 -1.89
CA ALA A 136 48.32 -23.58 -2.76
C ALA A 136 48.14 -25.01 -3.29
N SER A 137 48.36 -25.21 -4.58
CA SER A 137 48.76 -26.51 -5.17
C SER A 137 49.38 -26.23 -6.53
N ASP A 138 50.64 -26.68 -6.65
CA ASP A 138 51.53 -26.83 -7.82
C ASP A 138 51.72 -25.68 -8.81
#